data_AF-A0A1Y4W0I6-F1
#
_entry.id   AF-A0A1Y4W0I6-F1
#
_cell.length_a   1.000
_cell.length_b   1.000
_cell.length_c   1.000
_cell.angle_alpha   90.00
_cell.angle_beta   90.00
_cell.angle_gamma   90.00
#
_symmetry.space_group_name_H-M   'P 1'
#
loop_
_entity.id
_entity.type
_entity.pdbx_description
1 polymer ?
#
loop_
_entity_poly.entity_id
_entity_poly.type
_entity_poly.pdbx_seq_one_letter_code
_entity_poly.pdbx_strand_id
1 'polypeptide(L)'
;MIEMMILVIVSFIPIGSYNRIVHILISFLCAMQAECFKKVLGSSFSSTMCTGNLRSGVENLYRGIFQNDKQAIQKCFCYITIICFFISGVIVGVWLTLLFHENATLFCLIPVMISLVSMFE
;
A
#
# COMPACT_ATOMS: atom_id res chain seq x y z
N MET A 1 4.73 -3.95 13.90
CA MET A 1 4.86 -3.32 15.25
C MET A 1 5.53 -1.96 15.19
N ILE A 2 6.75 -1.84 14.65
CA ILE A 2 7.45 -0.54 14.50
C ILE A 2 6.59 0.50 13.76
N GLU A 3 5.92 0.07 12.69
CA GLU A 3 5.04 0.92 11.87
C GLU A 3 3.92 1.59 12.66
N MET A 4 3.26 0.84 13.56
CA MET A 4 2.23 1.38 14.45
C MET A 4 2.80 2.36 15.45
N MET A 5 3.96 2.07 16.04
CA MET A 5 4.60 2.97 17.00
C MET A 5 4.93 4.31 16.33
N ILE A 6 5.47 4.29 15.11
CA ILE A 6 5.77 5.50 14.34
C ILE A 6 4.49 6.30 14.07
N LEU A 7 3.42 5.65 13.60
CA LEU A 7 2.14 6.32 13.32
C LEU A 7 1.55 6.95 14.57
N VAL A 8 1.51 6.23 15.70
CA VAL A 8 1.02 6.77 16.98
C VAL A 8 1.83 7.99 17.39
N ILE A 9 3.17 7.89 17.40
CA ILE A 9 4.04 9.01 17.78
C ILE A 9 3.78 10.23 16.90
N VAL A 10 3.74 10.05 15.57
CA VAL A 10 3.54 11.14 14.62
C VAL A 10 2.17 11.79 14.76
N SER A 11 1.11 11.01 15.01
CA SER A 11 -0.25 11.53 15.15
C SER A 11 -0.46 12.45 16.36
N PHE A 12 0.40 12.38 17.39
CA PHE A 12 0.32 13.26 18.57
C PHE A 12 1.26 14.48 18.49
N ILE A 13 2.06 14.61 17.43
CA ILE A 13 2.94 15.77 17.26
C ILE A 13 2.13 16.95 16.69
N PRO A 14 2.08 18.10 17.37
CA PRO A 14 1.37 19.27 16.86
C PRO A 14 2.06 19.83 15.62
N ILE A 15 1.27 20.40 14.71
CA ILE A 15 1.77 21.06 13.51
C ILE A 15 2.67 22.24 13.91
N GLY A 16 3.86 22.32 13.30
CA GLY A 16 4.76 23.46 13.47
C GLY A 16 6.23 23.07 13.43
N SER A 17 6.95 23.39 14.51
CA SER A 17 8.42 23.29 14.57
C SER A 17 8.99 21.89 14.34
N TYR A 18 8.18 20.85 14.55
CA TYR A 18 8.59 19.45 14.41
C TYR A 18 8.19 18.80 13.08
N ASN A 19 7.62 19.55 12.13
CA ASN A 19 7.19 19.02 10.83
C ASN A 19 8.32 18.28 10.09
N ARG A 20 9.57 18.75 10.21
CA ARG A 20 10.72 18.06 9.61
C ARG A 20 10.88 16.63 10.12
N ILE A 21 10.76 16.42 11.43
CA ILE A 21 10.88 15.08 12.04
C ILE A 21 9.71 14.21 11.61
N VAL A 22 8.49 14.76 11.59
CA VAL A 22 7.29 14.06 11.11
C VAL A 22 7.49 13.57 9.67
N HIS A 23 7.93 14.44 8.76
CA HIS A 23 8.17 14.04 7.38
C HIS A 23 9.23 12.94 7.25
N ILE A 24 10.33 13.01 8.02
CA ILE A 24 11.36 11.96 8.04
C ILE A 24 10.76 10.62 8.49
N LEU A 25 9.99 10.61 9.58
CA LEU A 25 9.37 9.41 10.13
C LEU A 25 8.34 8.79 9.17
N ILE A 26 7.50 9.62 8.54
CA ILE A 26 6.53 9.16 7.54
C ILE A 26 7.22 8.63 6.29
N SER A 27 8.26 9.30 5.78
CA SER A 27 9.03 8.78 4.65
C SER A 27 9.71 7.44 4.98
N PHE A 28 10.26 7.30 6.18
CA PHE A 28 10.83 6.04 6.65
C PHE A 28 9.78 4.93 6.74
N LEU A 29 8.60 5.24 7.30
CA LEU A 29 7.46 4.32 7.34
C LEU A 29 7.05 3.86 5.93
N CYS A 30 6.93 4.79 4.98
CA CYS A 30 6.61 4.47 3.59
C CYS A 30 7.68 3.57 2.94
N ALA A 31 8.95 3.80 3.23
CA ALA A 31 10.04 2.95 2.73
C ALA A 31 9.96 1.52 3.29
N MET A 32 9.63 1.37 4.57
CA MET A 32 9.40 0.04 5.16
C MET A 32 8.24 -0.68 4.47
N GLN A 33 7.11 0.01 4.26
CA GLN A 33 5.92 -0.56 3.61
C GLN A 33 6.20 -0.97 2.15
N ALA A 34 7.02 -0.20 1.44
CA ALA A 34 7.42 -0.53 0.07
C ALA A 34 8.26 -1.82 0.01
N GLU A 35 9.05 -2.10 1.04
CA GLU A 35 10.00 -3.22 1.07
C GLU A 35 9.42 -4.50 1.68
N CYS A 36 8.39 -4.40 2.53
CA CYS A 36 7.77 -5.56 3.19
C CYS A 36 7.10 -6.53 2.19
N PHE A 37 6.44 -6.03 1.15
CA PHE A 37 5.60 -6.86 0.25
C PHE A 37 6.10 -6.83 -1.19
N LYS A 38 7.10 -7.66 -1.50
CA LYS A 38 7.74 -7.73 -2.81
C LYS A 38 7.23 -8.85 -3.74
N LYS A 39 6.39 -9.76 -3.23
CA LYS A 39 5.88 -10.91 -3.99
C LYS A 39 4.42 -11.20 -3.65
N VAL A 40 3.63 -11.49 -4.68
CA VAL A 40 2.25 -11.98 -4.56
C VAL A 40 2.08 -13.14 -5.54
N LEU A 41 1.55 -14.28 -5.08
CA LEU A 41 1.37 -15.51 -5.88
C LEU A 41 2.66 -15.96 -6.62
N GLY A 42 3.82 -15.80 -5.97
CA GLY A 42 5.12 -16.16 -6.52
C GLY A 42 5.67 -15.20 -7.59
N SER A 43 4.92 -14.17 -7.99
CA SER A 43 5.37 -13.14 -8.91
C SER A 43 5.87 -11.90 -8.18
N SER A 44 6.91 -11.25 -8.71
CA SER A 44 7.35 -9.95 -8.20
C SER A 44 6.25 -8.91 -8.36
N PHE A 45 6.05 -8.12 -7.32
CA PHE A 45 5.00 -7.11 -7.23
C PHE A 45 5.54 -5.91 -6.42
N SER A 46 5.02 -4.71 -6.70
CA SER A 46 5.35 -3.50 -5.94
C SER A 46 4.10 -2.86 -5.33
N SER A 47 4.05 -2.76 -4.00
CA SER A 47 2.91 -2.19 -3.26
C SER A 47 2.64 -0.70 -3.55
N THR A 48 3.63 0.01 -4.07
CA THR A 48 3.60 1.47 -4.24
C THR A 48 3.63 1.91 -5.71
N MET A 49 3.85 1.00 -6.67
CA MET A 49 4.05 1.35 -8.08
C MET A 49 2.95 0.78 -9.00
N CYS A 50 2.05 1.62 -9.49
CA CYS A 50 0.97 1.18 -10.38
C CYS A 50 1.47 0.82 -11.79
N THR A 51 2.34 1.63 -12.39
CA THR A 51 2.77 1.46 -13.80
C THR A 51 3.53 0.16 -14.03
N GLY A 52 4.43 -0.19 -13.12
CA GLY A 52 5.18 -1.45 -13.19
C GLY A 52 4.26 -2.67 -13.11
N ASN A 53 3.34 -2.66 -12.14
CA ASN A 53 2.34 -3.71 -11.98
C ASN A 53 1.38 -3.80 -13.18
N LEU A 54 0.98 -2.68 -13.77
CA LEU A 54 0.11 -2.67 -14.95
C LEU A 54 0.82 -3.29 -16.15
N ARG A 55 2.10 -2.96 -16.38
CA ARG A 55 2.91 -3.59 -17.42
C ARG A 55 2.98 -5.10 -17.23
N SER A 56 3.31 -5.56 -16.02
CA SER A 56 3.33 -7.00 -15.71
C SER A 56 1.94 -7.64 -15.85
N GLY A 57 0.87 -6.94 -15.49
CA GLY A 57 -0.51 -7.38 -15.69
C GLY A 57 -0.83 -7.59 -17.16
N VAL A 58 -0.51 -6.63 -18.02
CA VAL A 58 -0.73 -6.70 -19.47
C VAL A 58 0.10 -7.81 -20.11
N GLU A 59 1.34 -8.01 -19.68
CA GLU A 59 2.17 -9.13 -20.15
C GLU A 59 1.56 -10.49 -19.80
N ASN A 60 1.06 -10.64 -18.58
CA ASN A 60 0.35 -11.85 -18.15
C ASN A 60 -1.01 -12.02 -18.88
N LEU A 61 -1.70 -10.92 -19.20
CA LEU A 61 -2.91 -10.96 -20.02
C LEU A 61 -2.61 -11.47 -21.43
N TYR A 62 -1.56 -10.94 -22.06
CA TYR A 62 -1.12 -11.37 -23.38
C TYR A 62 -0.81 -12.87 -23.38
N ARG A 63 0.00 -13.35 -22.42
CA ARG A 63 0.30 -14.78 -22.29
C ARG A 63 -0.97 -15.61 -22.05
N GLY A 64 -1.88 -15.14 -21.22
CA GLY A 64 -3.11 -15.86 -20.93
C GLY A 64 -4.04 -16.01 -22.14
N ILE A 65 -4.18 -14.97 -22.96
CA ILE A 65 -5.02 -14.98 -24.16
C ILE A 65 -4.34 -15.74 -25.30
N PHE A 66 -3.09 -15.41 -25.62
CA PHE A 66 -2.43 -15.90 -26.83
C PHE A 66 -1.70 -17.23 -26.64
N GLN A 67 -1.22 -17.54 -25.42
CA GLN A 67 -0.55 -18.80 -25.10
C GLN A 67 -1.47 -19.79 -24.36
N ASN A 68 -2.76 -19.44 -24.16
CA ASN A 68 -3.74 -20.23 -23.41
C ASN A 68 -3.27 -20.57 -21.97
N ASP A 69 -2.45 -19.71 -21.37
CA ASP A 69 -1.91 -19.89 -20.02
C ASP A 69 -2.92 -19.39 -18.96
N LYS A 70 -3.71 -20.32 -18.43
CA LYS A 70 -4.72 -20.01 -17.39
C LYS A 70 -4.10 -19.42 -16.12
N GLN A 71 -2.86 -19.78 -15.77
CA GLN A 71 -2.19 -19.23 -14.59
C GLN A 71 -1.79 -17.77 -14.83
N ALA A 72 -1.42 -17.40 -16.05
CA ALA A 72 -1.13 -16.02 -16.41
C ALA A 72 -2.37 -15.12 -16.28
N ILE A 73 -3.57 -15.59 -16.65
CA ILE A 73 -4.82 -14.84 -16.42
C ILE A 73 -5.05 -14.57 -14.93
N GLN A 74 -4.82 -15.57 -14.06
CA GLN A 74 -4.95 -15.38 -12.61
C GLN A 74 -3.98 -14.31 -12.08
N LYS A 75 -2.73 -14.31 -12.56
CA LYS A 75 -1.73 -13.28 -12.23
C LYS A 75 -2.13 -11.90 -12.74
N CYS A 76 -2.66 -11.80 -13.96
CA CYS A 76 -3.19 -10.54 -14.49
C CYS A 76 -4.30 -9.98 -13.58
N PHE A 77 -5.28 -10.82 -13.22
CA PHE A 77 -6.36 -10.41 -12.33
C PHE A 77 -5.81 -9.90 -10.99
N CYS A 78 -4.83 -10.61 -10.42
CA CYS A 78 -4.15 -10.18 -9.19
C CYS A 78 -3.53 -8.79 -9.32
N TYR A 79 -2.77 -8.50 -10.38
CA TYR A 79 -2.19 -7.17 -10.60
C TYR A 79 -3.26 -6.07 -10.70
N ILE A 80 -4.36 -6.32 -11.42
CA ILE A 80 -5.47 -5.37 -11.54
C ILE A 80 -6.14 -5.14 -10.18
N THR A 81 -6.43 -6.20 -9.43
CA THR A 81 -7.00 -6.09 -8.09
C THR A 81 -6.14 -5.20 -7.20
N ILE A 82 -4.82 -5.38 -7.21
CA ILE A 82 -3.94 -4.58 -6.36
C ILE A 82 -3.92 -3.10 -6.79
N ILE A 83 -3.92 -2.82 -8.10
CA ILE A 83 -4.02 -1.44 -8.60
C ILE A 83 -5.33 -0.79 -8.16
N CYS A 84 -6.45 -1.52 -8.23
CA CYS A 84 -7.74 -1.03 -7.77
C CYS A 84 -7.74 -0.74 -6.26
N PHE A 85 -7.16 -1.62 -5.45
CA PHE A 85 -7.00 -1.38 -4.00
C PHE A 85 -6.15 -0.14 -3.73
N PHE A 86 -5.01 0.03 -4.42
CA PHE A 86 -4.17 1.21 -4.26
C PHE A 86 -4.94 2.51 -4.56
N ILE A 87 -5.65 2.57 -5.69
CA ILE A 87 -6.44 3.74 -6.08
C ILE A 87 -7.55 4.00 -5.05
N SER A 88 -8.24 2.96 -4.58
CA SER A 88 -9.27 3.10 -3.56
C SER A 88 -8.70 3.65 -2.25
N GLY A 89 -7.51 3.20 -1.84
CA GLY A 89 -6.82 3.69 -0.66
C GLY A 89 -6.46 5.17 -0.77
N VAL A 90 -6.00 5.62 -1.95
CA VAL A 90 -5.75 7.04 -2.22
C VAL A 90 -7.03 7.87 -2.09
N ILE A 91 -8.13 7.42 -2.70
CA ILE A 91 -9.42 8.13 -2.63
C ILE A 91 -9.90 8.25 -1.19
N VAL A 92 -9.89 7.15 -0.43
CA VAL A 92 -10.28 7.13 0.98
C VAL A 92 -9.35 8.02 1.82
N GLY A 93 -8.04 7.96 1.59
CA GLY A 93 -7.05 8.78 2.30
C GLY A 93 -7.24 10.28 2.05
N VAL A 94 -7.50 10.69 0.81
CA VAL A 94 -7.81 12.09 0.47
C VAL A 94 -9.09 12.53 1.17
N TRP A 95 -10.14 11.71 1.12
CA TRP A 95 -11.41 12.04 1.75
C TRP A 95 -11.30 12.16 3.29
N LEU A 96 -10.56 11.26 3.93
CA LEU A 96 -10.25 11.34 5.36
C LEU A 96 -9.44 12.58 5.70
N THR A 97 -8.47 12.96 4.87
CA THR A 97 -7.66 14.16 5.07
C THR A 97 -8.51 15.42 4.98
N LEU A 98 -9.47 15.48 4.06
CA LEU A 98 -10.40 16.62 3.94
C LEU A 98 -11.32 16.77 5.16
N LEU A 99 -11.72 15.65 5.79
CA LEU A 99 -12.62 15.65 6.95
C LEU A 99 -11.87 15.88 8.27
N PHE A 100 -10.73 15.24 8.46
CA PHE A 100 -10.03 15.13 9.76
C PHE A 100 -8.68 15.85 9.79
N HIS A 101 -8.25 16.47 8.69
CA HIS A 101 -6.99 17.22 8.59
C HIS A 101 -5.81 16.36 9.08
N GLU A 102 -5.01 16.85 10.02
CA GLU A 102 -3.85 16.14 10.58
C GLU A 102 -4.22 14.82 11.27
N ASN A 103 -5.42 14.74 11.87
CA ASN A 103 -5.90 13.57 12.59
C ASN A 103 -6.24 12.40 11.66
N ALA A 104 -6.32 12.65 10.34
CA ALA A 104 -6.50 11.60 9.35
C ALA A 104 -5.42 10.51 9.42
N THR A 105 -4.21 10.88 9.89
CA THR A 105 -3.09 9.96 10.05
C THR A 105 -3.40 8.79 11.01
N LEU A 106 -4.28 8.99 12.00
CA LEU A 106 -4.67 7.92 12.94
C LEU A 106 -5.43 6.79 12.25
N PHE A 107 -6.17 7.09 11.18
CA PHE A 107 -6.91 6.07 10.43
C PHE A 107 -5.99 5.08 9.71
N CYS A 108 -4.73 5.45 9.45
CA CYS A 108 -3.73 4.53 8.91
C CYS A 108 -3.38 3.38 9.86
N LEU A 109 -3.71 3.48 11.16
CA LEU A 109 -3.55 2.37 12.10
C LEU A 109 -4.48 1.20 11.77
N ILE A 110 -5.66 1.46 11.20
CA ILE A 110 -6.65 0.42 10.89
C ILE A 110 -6.07 -0.64 9.93
N PRO A 111 -5.58 -0.29 8.72
CA PRO A 111 -5.02 -1.29 7.80
C PRO A 111 -3.76 -1.97 8.35
N VAL A 112 -2.93 -1.28 9.15
CA VAL A 112 -1.75 -1.88 9.79
C VAL A 112 -2.14 -2.88 10.89
N MET A 113 -3.23 -2.63 11.62
CA MET A 113 -3.78 -3.59 12.58
C MET A 113 -4.37 -4.81 11.88
N ILE A 114 -5.09 -4.60 10.78
CA ILE A 114 -5.63 -5.70 9.96
C ILE A 114 -4.48 -6.59 9.46
N SER A 115 -3.43 -5.99 8.87
CA SER A 115 -2.29 -6.78 8.37
C SER A 115 -1.56 -7.55 9.47
N LEU A 116 -1.47 -6.98 10.68
CA LEU A 116 -0.92 -7.67 11.84
C LEU A 116 -1.76 -8.88 12.21
N VAL A 117 -3.08 -8.72 12.35
CA VAL A 117 -3.99 -9.81 12.72
C VAL A 117 -3.94 -10.93 11.68
N SER A 118 -4.00 -10.58 10.39
CA SER A 118 -3.91 -11.56 9.29
C SER A 118 -2.56 -12.29 9.21
N MET A 119 -1.51 -11.80 9.87
CA MET A 119 -0.21 -12.50 9.94
C MET A 119 -0.22 -13.60 11.00
N PHE A 120 -1.10 -13.53 12.00
CA PHE A 120 -1.19 -14.48 13.11
C PHE A 120 -2.31 -15.52 12.93
N GLU A 121 -3.14 -15.37 11.89
CA GLU A 121 -4.08 -16.39 11.41
C GLU A 121 -3.40 -17.35 10.43
#